data_AF-A0A6J8B787-F1
#
_entry.id   AF-A0A6J8B787-F1
#
_cell.length_a   1.000
_cell.length_b   1.000
_cell.length_c   1.000
_cell.angle_alpha   90.00
_cell.angle_beta   90.00
_cell.angle_gamma   90.00
#
_symmetry.space_group_name_H-M   'P 1'
#
loop_
_entity.id
_entity.type
_entity.pdbx_description
1 polymer ?
#
loop_
_entity_poly.entity_id
_entity_poly.type
_entity_poly.pdbx_seq_one_letter_code
_entity_poly.pdbx_strand_id
1 'polypeptide(L)'
;MTVKARLDGHEKWNSIRQGRSIQMNLAKELHHNADIPLRKSGIDDIKAFQRVLEGYQKHFVSKEHFNAVIYEGPEAEKKIYLYLHDCHYDMITKISAFLGRNFFYTTCNNGYDHKERHTCNNTCHHCYKIHDVQKEQWKYCEDCNRYFRNNICFDLHKQKK
;
A
#
# COMPACT_ATOMS: atom_id res chain seq x y z
N MET A 1 -5.09 -7.05 14.75
CA MET A 1 -5.06 -6.24 15.99
C MET A 1 -3.70 -5.71 16.40
N THR A 2 -2.64 -6.50 16.28
CA THR A 2 -1.25 -6.03 16.52
C THR A 2 -0.92 -4.76 15.73
N VAL A 3 -1.53 -4.60 14.55
CA VAL A 3 -1.36 -3.49 13.62
C VAL A 3 -1.74 -2.13 14.23
N LYS A 4 -2.98 -1.97 14.72
CA LYS A 4 -3.48 -0.73 15.31
C LYS A 4 -2.64 -0.33 16.53
N ALA A 5 -2.42 -1.28 17.43
CA ALA A 5 -1.61 -1.05 18.63
C ALA A 5 -0.17 -0.63 18.33
N ARG A 6 0.43 -1.13 17.24
CA ARG A 6 1.77 -0.69 16.80
C ARG A 6 1.76 0.74 16.27
N LEU A 7 0.78 1.07 15.44
CA LEU A 7 0.69 2.36 14.75
C LEU A 7 0.32 3.49 15.71
N ASP A 8 -0.53 3.20 16.69
CA ASP A 8 -0.97 4.16 17.70
C ASP A 8 0.04 4.27 18.87
N GLY A 9 1.16 3.53 18.82
CA GLY A 9 2.19 3.59 19.86
C GLY A 9 1.72 3.06 21.23
N HIS A 10 0.90 2.02 21.23
CA HIS A 10 0.28 1.50 22.45
C HIS A 10 1.31 1.14 23.52
N GLU A 11 1.12 1.67 24.74
CA GLU A 11 2.01 1.50 25.89
C GLU A 11 2.42 0.05 26.19
N LYS A 12 1.55 -0.93 25.87
CA LYS A 12 1.77 -2.36 26.10
C LYS A 12 2.25 -3.10 24.86
N TRP A 13 2.85 -2.40 23.89
CA TRP A 13 3.31 -2.95 22.61
C TRP A 13 4.08 -4.26 22.74
N ASN A 14 5.05 -4.33 23.66
CA ASN A 14 5.87 -5.54 23.86
C ASN A 14 5.02 -6.76 24.24
N SER A 15 4.01 -6.58 25.08
CA SER A 15 3.10 -7.64 25.49
C SER A 15 2.13 -8.06 24.38
N ILE A 16 1.70 -7.09 23.54
CA ILE A 16 0.84 -7.34 22.38
C ILE A 16 1.61 -8.10 21.29
N ARG A 17 2.87 -7.70 21.02
CA ARG A 17 3.75 -8.36 20.04
C ARG A 17 4.06 -9.80 20.42
N GLN A 18 4.22 -10.09 21.71
CA GLN A 18 4.51 -11.44 22.21
C GLN A 18 3.29 -12.37 22.21
N GLY A 19 2.13 -11.94 21.73
CA GLY A 19 0.95 -12.80 21.58
C GLY A 19 0.33 -13.27 22.89
N ARG A 20 0.49 -12.50 23.97
CA ARG A 20 -0.14 -12.80 25.27
C ARG A 20 -1.65 -12.52 25.22
N SER A 21 -2.36 -12.82 26.31
CA SER A 21 -3.81 -12.59 26.48
C SER A 21 -4.32 -11.22 25.98
N ILE A 22 -3.49 -10.17 26.08
CA ILE A 22 -3.81 -8.83 25.58
C ILE A 22 -4.07 -8.82 24.07
N GLN A 23 -3.28 -9.55 23.27
CA GLN A 23 -3.50 -9.63 21.82
C GLN A 23 -4.87 -10.26 21.50
N MET A 24 -5.25 -11.30 22.25
CA MET A 24 -6.56 -11.97 22.13
C MET A 24 -7.72 -11.12 22.63
N ASN A 25 -7.50 -10.24 23.61
CA ASN A 25 -8.55 -9.35 24.10
C ASN A 25 -8.81 -8.21 23.10
N LEU A 26 -7.74 -7.55 22.64
CA LEU A 26 -7.83 -6.61 21.53
C LEU A 26 -8.48 -7.31 20.34
N ALA A 27 -8.01 -8.54 20.05
CA ALA A 27 -8.66 -9.65 19.34
C ALA A 27 -10.16 -9.51 19.06
N LYS A 28 -10.84 -9.62 20.19
CA LYS A 28 -12.28 -9.71 20.35
C LYS A 28 -12.93 -8.34 20.26
N GLU A 29 -12.27 -7.31 20.80
CA GLU A 29 -12.76 -5.94 20.76
C GLU A 29 -12.89 -5.43 19.32
N LEU A 30 -11.92 -5.72 18.44
CA LEU A 30 -12.04 -5.33 17.03
C LEU A 30 -13.17 -6.06 16.31
N HIS A 31 -13.35 -7.36 16.57
CA HIS A 31 -14.45 -8.13 15.99
C HIS A 31 -15.79 -7.57 16.45
N HIS A 32 -15.91 -7.26 17.74
CA HIS A 32 -17.09 -6.62 18.30
C HIS A 32 -17.37 -5.25 17.66
N ASN A 33 -16.35 -4.39 17.56
CA ASN A 33 -16.49 -3.06 16.94
C ASN A 33 -16.84 -3.15 15.45
N ALA A 34 -16.36 -4.18 14.76
CA ALA A 34 -16.61 -4.40 13.33
C ALA A 34 -17.95 -5.11 13.05
N ASP A 35 -18.68 -5.50 14.10
CA ASP A 35 -19.88 -6.32 14.04
C ASP A 35 -19.66 -7.64 13.25
N ILE A 36 -18.52 -8.28 13.50
CA ILE A 36 -18.13 -9.56 12.88
C ILE A 36 -18.08 -10.63 13.98
N PRO A 37 -18.71 -11.80 13.78
CA PRO A 37 -18.60 -12.89 14.73
C PRO A 37 -17.14 -13.32 14.93
N LEU A 38 -16.84 -13.78 16.14
CA LEU A 38 -15.54 -14.35 16.49
C LEU A 38 -15.31 -15.68 15.77
N ARG A 39 -14.85 -15.60 14.54
CA ARG A 39 -14.50 -16.73 13.66
C ARG A 39 -13.20 -16.45 12.93
N LYS A 40 -12.75 -17.44 12.15
CA LYS A 40 -11.68 -17.24 11.16
C LYS A 40 -12.08 -16.11 10.21
N SER A 41 -11.19 -15.14 10.06
CA SER A 41 -11.44 -13.96 9.23
C SER A 41 -11.11 -14.26 7.76
N GLY A 42 -11.97 -13.81 6.85
CA GLY A 42 -11.84 -14.01 5.41
C GLY A 42 -11.88 -12.68 4.64
N ILE A 43 -11.88 -12.79 3.31
CA ILE A 43 -11.92 -11.63 2.40
C ILE A 43 -13.19 -10.79 2.63
N ASP A 44 -14.32 -11.40 2.97
CA ASP A 44 -15.59 -10.70 3.21
C ASP A 44 -15.52 -9.73 4.40
N ASP A 45 -14.63 -10.01 5.35
CA ASP A 45 -14.46 -9.23 6.58
C ASP A 45 -13.65 -7.93 6.34
N ILE A 46 -12.97 -7.82 5.18
CA ILE A 46 -12.09 -6.70 4.80
C ILE A 46 -12.81 -5.36 4.93
N LYS A 47 -14.03 -5.26 4.37
CA LYS A 47 -14.79 -4.00 4.36
C LYS A 47 -15.23 -3.59 5.76
N ALA A 48 -15.58 -4.56 6.61
CA ALA A 48 -15.97 -4.30 7.99
C ALA A 48 -14.78 -3.83 8.83
N PHE A 49 -13.61 -4.48 8.70
CA PHE A 49 -12.37 -4.02 9.34
C PHE A 49 -11.88 -2.67 8.79
N GLN A 50 -12.14 -2.36 7.51
CA GLN A 50 -11.83 -1.05 6.94
C GLN A 50 -12.61 0.07 7.65
N ARG A 51 -13.88 -0.14 7.97
CA ARG A 51 -14.72 0.89 8.62
C ARG A 51 -14.23 1.26 10.03
N VAL A 52 -13.85 0.28 10.84
CA VAL A 52 -13.54 0.51 12.26
C VAL A 52 -12.13 1.04 12.55
N LEU A 53 -11.27 1.07 11.54
CA LEU A 53 -9.89 1.53 11.65
C LEU A 53 -9.71 2.86 10.90
N GLU A 54 -10.47 3.88 11.27
CA GLU A 54 -10.47 5.19 10.60
C GLU A 54 -9.08 5.82 10.49
N GLY A 55 -8.87 6.65 9.47
CA GLY A 55 -7.59 7.36 9.24
C GLY A 55 -6.50 6.56 8.54
N TYR A 56 -6.76 5.29 8.19
CA TYR A 56 -5.79 4.43 7.50
C TYR A 56 -6.36 3.84 6.19
N GLN A 57 -5.58 3.92 5.12
CA GLN A 57 -5.79 3.19 3.87
C GLN A 57 -5.24 1.77 4.07
N LYS A 58 -6.11 0.76 4.03
CA LYS A 58 -5.65 -0.64 4.14
C LYS A 58 -5.49 -1.23 2.75
N HIS A 59 -4.34 -1.86 2.55
CA HIS A 59 -4.06 -2.73 1.43
C HIS A 59 -4.06 -4.16 1.95
N PHE A 60 -4.84 -5.03 1.33
CA PHE A 60 -4.88 -6.44 1.69
C PHE A 60 -4.12 -7.23 0.65
N VAL A 61 -3.15 -8.00 1.12
CA VAL A 61 -2.29 -8.88 0.32
C VAL A 61 -2.72 -10.32 0.61
N SER A 62 -2.85 -11.18 -0.40
CA SER A 62 -3.36 -12.55 -0.19
C SER A 62 -2.38 -13.62 -0.65
N LYS A 63 -2.17 -14.64 0.20
CA LYS A 63 -1.41 -15.85 -0.14
C LYS A 63 -2.02 -16.59 -1.32
N GLU A 64 -3.35 -16.68 -1.34
CA GLU A 64 -4.12 -17.38 -2.38
C GLU A 64 -4.05 -16.67 -3.74
N HIS A 65 -3.68 -15.38 -3.74
CA HIS A 65 -3.54 -14.55 -4.94
C HIS A 65 -2.08 -14.20 -5.21
N PHE A 66 -1.16 -15.14 -4.98
CA PHE A 66 0.27 -14.98 -5.25
C PHE A 66 0.90 -13.75 -4.60
N ASN A 67 0.49 -13.43 -3.37
CA ASN A 67 0.92 -12.24 -2.62
C ASN A 67 0.61 -10.91 -3.33
N ALA A 68 -0.42 -10.88 -4.19
CA ALA A 68 -0.93 -9.67 -4.79
C ALA A 68 -1.82 -8.88 -3.82
N VAL A 69 -1.90 -7.56 -4.05
CA VAL A 69 -2.88 -6.70 -3.37
C VAL A 69 -4.27 -6.97 -3.98
N ILE A 70 -5.18 -7.51 -3.18
CA ILE A 70 -6.54 -7.91 -3.57
C ILE A 70 -7.61 -6.87 -3.21
N TYR A 71 -7.28 -5.93 -2.31
CA TYR A 71 -8.15 -4.82 -1.95
C TYR A 71 -7.32 -3.61 -1.56
N GLU A 72 -7.76 -2.45 -2.00
CA GLU A 72 -7.24 -1.14 -1.64
C GLU A 72 -8.40 -0.29 -1.11
N GLY A 73 -8.27 0.12 0.15
CA GLY A 73 -9.20 1.04 0.78
C GLY A 73 -9.12 2.46 0.20
N PRO A 74 -10.03 3.35 0.60
CA PRO A 74 -9.99 4.75 0.21
C PRO A 74 -8.65 5.40 0.59
N GLU A 75 -8.19 6.35 -0.23
CA GLU A 75 -6.92 7.06 -0.01
C GLU A 75 -6.89 7.71 1.37
N ALA A 76 -5.79 7.51 2.08
CA ALA A 76 -5.54 8.14 3.37
C ALA A 76 -4.03 8.35 3.54
N GLU A 77 -3.66 9.29 4.40
CA GLU A 77 -2.26 9.65 4.64
C GLU A 77 -1.42 8.46 5.12
N LYS A 78 -2.00 7.61 5.99
CA LYS A 78 -1.31 6.46 6.56
C LYS A 78 -1.76 5.17 5.88
N LYS A 79 -0.80 4.39 5.38
CA LYS A 79 -1.03 3.10 4.70
C LYS A 79 -0.71 1.93 5.61
N ILE A 80 -1.58 0.92 5.60
CA ILE A 80 -1.42 -0.34 6.32
C ILE A 80 -1.47 -1.48 5.32
N TYR A 81 -0.54 -2.41 5.42
CA TYR A 81 -0.55 -3.65 4.64
C TYR A 81 -0.90 -4.84 5.54
N LEU A 82 -1.93 -5.58 5.17
CA LEU A 82 -2.39 -6.78 5.87
C LEU A 82 -2.24 -8.00 4.97
N TYR A 83 -1.59 -9.05 5.47
CA TYR A 83 -1.41 -10.30 4.78
C TYR A 83 -2.46 -11.32 5.21
N LEU A 84 -3.32 -11.72 4.27
CA LEU A 84 -4.29 -12.80 4.43
C LEU A 84 -3.66 -14.13 4.02
N HIS A 85 -3.54 -15.03 5.00
CA HIS A 85 -3.13 -16.41 4.77
C HIS A 85 -3.78 -17.33 5.81
N ASP A 86 -4.14 -18.54 5.41
CA ASP A 86 -4.67 -19.58 6.31
C ASP A 86 -5.83 -19.08 7.22
N CYS A 87 -6.68 -18.22 6.64
CA CYS A 87 -7.78 -17.49 7.28
C CYS A 87 -7.37 -16.62 8.50
N HIS A 88 -6.18 -16.05 8.44
CA HIS A 88 -5.59 -15.14 9.42
C HIS A 88 -5.02 -13.88 8.75
N TYR A 89 -5.01 -12.77 9.48
CA TYR A 89 -4.44 -11.50 9.04
C TYR A 89 -3.19 -11.14 9.83
N ASP A 90 -2.05 -11.09 9.14
CA ASP A 90 -0.79 -10.59 9.65
C ASP A 90 -0.46 -9.18 9.17
N MET A 91 0.36 -8.46 9.94
CA MET A 91 0.85 -7.15 9.54
C MET A 91 2.07 -7.28 8.63
N ILE A 92 2.02 -6.64 7.48
CA ILE A 92 3.21 -6.37 6.68
C ILE A 92 3.77 -5.01 7.12
N THR A 93 4.96 -5.03 7.73
CA THR A 93 5.61 -3.81 8.24
C THR A 93 6.34 -3.03 7.16
N LYS A 94 6.88 -3.75 6.16
CA LYS A 94 7.52 -3.21 4.97
C LYS A 94 7.14 -4.07 3.79
N ILE A 95 6.28 -3.55 2.91
CA ILE A 95 5.75 -4.29 1.77
C ILE A 95 6.83 -4.69 0.77
N SER A 96 7.84 -3.84 0.54
CA SER A 96 8.99 -4.18 -0.31
C SER A 96 9.76 -5.38 0.25
N ALA A 97 10.05 -5.39 1.55
CA ALA A 97 10.74 -6.49 2.21
C ALA A 97 9.91 -7.79 2.18
N PHE A 98 8.60 -7.69 2.38
CA PHE A 98 7.69 -8.83 2.28
C PHE A 98 7.70 -9.45 0.87
N LEU A 99 7.77 -8.62 -0.17
CA LEU A 99 7.86 -9.07 -1.57
C LEU A 99 9.28 -9.47 -2.00
N GLY A 100 10.28 -9.37 -1.12
CA GLY A 100 11.68 -9.64 -1.46
C GLY A 100 12.26 -8.66 -2.49
N ARG A 101 11.84 -7.39 -2.45
CA ARG A 101 12.26 -6.34 -3.37
C ARG A 101 12.89 -5.16 -2.64
N ASN A 102 13.76 -4.42 -3.33
CA ASN A 102 14.36 -3.21 -2.75
C ASN A 102 13.35 -2.09 -2.55
N PHE A 103 12.41 -1.95 -3.49
CA PHE A 103 11.44 -0.87 -3.53
C PHE A 103 10.05 -1.39 -3.84
N PHE A 104 9.04 -0.59 -3.51
CA PHE A 104 7.64 -0.87 -3.82
C PHE A 104 6.94 0.42 -4.22
N TYR A 105 6.11 0.36 -5.24
CA TYR A 105 5.30 1.49 -5.69
C TYR A 105 3.83 1.23 -5.42
N THR A 106 3.22 2.08 -4.60
CA THR A 106 1.86 1.87 -4.11
C THR A 106 0.81 1.99 -5.21
N THR A 107 0.98 2.92 -6.16
CA THR A 107 -0.02 3.18 -7.20
C THR A 107 -0.19 2.02 -8.18
N CYS A 108 0.87 1.25 -8.46
CA CYS A 108 0.78 0.06 -9.31
C CYS A 108 0.87 -1.25 -8.53
N ASN A 109 0.97 -1.18 -7.20
CA ASN A 109 1.14 -2.30 -6.29
C ASN A 109 2.25 -3.29 -6.70
N ASN A 110 3.37 -2.79 -7.25
CA ASN A 110 4.50 -3.61 -7.70
C ASN A 110 5.79 -3.33 -6.94
N GLY A 111 6.50 -4.41 -6.60
CA GLY A 111 7.86 -4.35 -6.09
C GLY A 111 8.90 -4.36 -7.22
N TYR A 112 10.03 -3.69 -7.00
CA TYR A 112 11.11 -3.56 -8.00
C TYR A 112 12.47 -3.38 -7.32
N ASP A 113 13.54 -3.75 -8.03
CA ASP A 113 14.90 -3.77 -7.45
C ASP A 113 15.76 -2.56 -7.83
N HIS A 114 15.49 -1.97 -8.99
CA HIS A 114 16.22 -0.82 -9.53
C HIS A 114 15.24 0.31 -9.87
N LYS A 115 15.50 1.52 -9.37
CA LYS A 115 14.58 2.66 -9.55
C LYS A 115 14.38 3.04 -11.02
N GLU A 116 15.45 2.94 -11.80
CA GLU A 116 15.46 3.25 -13.24
C GLU A 116 14.77 2.20 -14.12
N ARG A 117 14.56 0.97 -13.61
CA ARG A 117 13.94 -0.12 -14.39
C ARG A 117 12.46 -0.36 -14.04
N HIS A 118 11.87 0.50 -13.21
CA HIS A 118 10.47 0.37 -12.87
C HIS A 118 9.57 0.81 -14.04
N THR A 119 9.00 -0.17 -14.75
CA THR A 119 8.00 0.03 -15.78
C THR A 119 6.60 -0.15 -15.20
N CYS A 120 6.04 0.88 -14.56
CA CYS A 120 4.58 0.92 -14.45
C CYS A 120 4.00 1.38 -15.78
N ASN A 121 2.74 1.04 -16.07
CA ASN A 121 2.03 1.47 -17.29
C ASN A 121 2.02 3.01 -17.50
N ASN A 122 2.42 3.79 -16.50
CA ASN A 122 2.43 5.26 -16.54
C ASN A 122 3.82 5.88 -16.38
N THR A 123 4.90 5.09 -16.43
CA THR A 123 6.26 5.64 -16.44
C THR A 123 6.50 6.30 -17.81
N CYS A 124 6.77 7.61 -17.83
CA CYS A 124 7.13 8.30 -19.07
C CYS A 124 8.55 7.94 -19.50
N HIS A 125 8.71 7.45 -20.73
CA HIS A 125 10.01 7.11 -21.31
C HIS A 125 10.96 8.31 -21.47
N HIS A 126 10.46 9.55 -21.42
CA HIS A 126 11.30 10.74 -21.58
C HIS A 126 11.92 11.23 -20.27
N CYS A 127 11.19 11.18 -19.16
CA CYS A 127 11.67 11.64 -17.85
C CYS A 127 11.85 10.52 -16.82
N TYR A 128 11.47 9.27 -17.15
CA TYR A 128 11.48 8.10 -16.25
C TYR A 128 10.73 8.33 -14.94
N LYS A 129 9.73 9.21 -14.99
CA LYS A 129 8.84 9.52 -13.88
C LYS A 129 7.44 9.02 -14.20
N ILE A 130 6.71 8.67 -13.15
CA ILE A 130 5.35 8.19 -13.24
C ILE A 130 4.44 9.41 -13.28
N HIS A 131 3.54 9.45 -14.26
CA HIS A 131 2.53 10.50 -14.36
C HIS A 131 1.14 9.92 -14.15
N ASP A 132 0.21 10.78 -13.74
CA ASP A 132 -1.20 10.42 -13.77
C ASP A 132 -1.68 10.37 -15.23
N VAL A 133 -2.40 9.31 -15.60
CA VAL A 133 -2.91 9.09 -16.98
C VAL A 133 -3.92 10.17 -17.37
N GLN A 134 -4.58 10.78 -16.38
CA GLN A 134 -5.70 11.68 -16.64
C GLN A 134 -5.30 13.12 -17.00
N LYS A 135 -4.00 13.48 -16.94
CA LYS A 135 -3.52 14.86 -17.18
C LYS A 135 -2.47 14.92 -18.29
N GLU A 136 -2.82 14.44 -19.48
CA GLU A 136 -1.98 14.64 -20.66
C GLU A 136 -2.16 16.06 -21.21
N GLN A 137 -1.10 16.86 -21.17
CA GLN A 137 -1.00 18.18 -21.80
C GLN A 137 0.31 18.21 -22.57
N TRP A 138 0.28 17.68 -23.79
CA TRP A 138 1.49 17.50 -24.59
C TRP A 138 2.19 18.85 -24.87
N LYS A 139 3.49 18.92 -24.57
CA LYS A 139 4.35 20.08 -24.76
C LYS A 139 5.48 19.78 -25.73
N TYR A 140 5.68 20.67 -26.70
CA TYR A 140 6.77 20.58 -27.66
C TYR A 140 8.01 21.34 -27.18
N CYS A 141 9.20 20.77 -27.35
CA CYS A 141 10.46 21.45 -27.10
C CYS A 141 11.19 21.76 -28.39
N GLU A 142 11.38 23.04 -28.69
CA GLU A 142 12.11 23.50 -29.89
C GLU A 142 13.60 23.16 -29.85
N ASP A 143 14.21 23.12 -28.66
CA ASP A 143 15.65 22.86 -28.54
C ASP A 143 16.05 21.38 -28.77
N CYS A 144 15.09 20.45 -28.73
CA CYS A 144 15.38 19.02 -28.97
C CYS A 144 14.39 18.35 -29.92
N ASN A 145 13.39 19.09 -30.42
CA ASN A 145 12.34 18.63 -31.30
C ASN A 145 11.61 17.38 -30.79
N ARG A 146 11.33 17.32 -29.47
CA ARG A 146 10.59 16.22 -28.82
C ARG A 146 9.32 16.73 -28.15
N TYR A 147 8.32 15.85 -28.09
CA TYR A 147 7.09 16.06 -27.33
C TYR A 147 7.17 15.43 -25.94
N PHE A 148 6.60 16.10 -24.94
CA PHE A 148 6.58 15.68 -23.54
C PHE A 148 5.13 15.62 -23.05
N ARG A 149 4.77 14.59 -22.28
CA ARG A 149 3.37 14.30 -21.88
C ARG A 149 2.67 15.41 -21.10
N ASN A 150 3.39 16.20 -20.31
CA ASN A 150 2.85 17.30 -19.49
C ASN A 150 3.96 18.29 -19.12
N ASN A 151 3.55 19.40 -18.50
CA ASN A 151 4.46 20.45 -18.02
C ASN A 151 5.57 19.89 -17.12
N ILE A 152 5.23 18.96 -16.21
CA ILE A 152 6.20 18.36 -15.29
C ILE A 152 7.34 17.67 -16.06
N CYS A 153 7.01 16.89 -17.10
CA CYS A 153 8.03 16.19 -17.88
C CYS A 153 8.84 17.15 -18.78
N PHE A 154 8.23 18.25 -19.24
CA PHE A 154 8.93 19.32 -19.97
C PHE A 154 9.91 20.10 -19.08
N ASP A 155 9.49 20.47 -17.87
CA ASP A 155 10.34 21.20 -16.90
C ASP A 155 11.52 20.34 -16.45
N LEU A 156 11.28 19.05 -16.16
CA LEU A 156 12.35 18.09 -15.85
C LEU A 156 13.33 17.91 -17.01
N HIS A 157 12.85 17.98 -18.25
CA HIS A 157 13.73 17.96 -19.43
C HIS A 157 14.62 19.21 -19.49
N LYS A 158 14.06 20.40 -19.25
CA LYS A 158 14.79 21.67 -19.25
C LYS A 158 15.82 21.76 -18.13
N GLN A 159 15.58 21.15 -16.97
CA GLN A 159 16.52 21.12 -15.84
C GLN A 159 17.72 20.18 -16.03
N LYS A 160 17.64 19.24 -16.98
CA LYS A 160 18.72 18.28 -17.27
C LYS A 160 19.60 18.69 -18.46
N LYS A 161 19.33 19.84 -19.07
CA LYS A 161 20.21 20.50 -20.03
C LYS A 161 21.14 21.45 -19.30
#